data_AF-A0AAE1KCV3-F1
#
_entry.id   AF-A0AAE1KCV3-F1
#
_cell.length_a   1.000
_cell.length_b   1.000
_cell.length_c   1.000
_cell.angle_alpha   90.00
_cell.angle_beta   90.00
_cell.angle_gamma   90.00
#
_symmetry.space_group_name_H-M   'P 1'
#
loop_
_entity.id
_entity.type
_entity.pdbx_description
1 polymer ?
#
loop_
_entity_poly.entity_id
_entity_poly.type
_entity_poly.pdbx_seq_one_letter_code
_entity_poly.pdbx_strand_id
1 'polypeptide(L)' 'VEFTVGGKAVNKFRMIERHFFRDKLLKAFDFEFGFCIPNSKNTCEHIYEFPSIHPDLAEEMIKASLRHEER' A
#
# COMPACT_ATOMS: atom_id res chain seq x y z
N VAL A 1 -1.44 3.64 -9.38
CA VAL A 1 -0.88 4.82 -8.69
C VAL A 1 -0.40 5.83 -9.72
N GLU A 2 -0.66 7.11 -9.51
CA GLU A 2 -0.19 8.20 -10.37
C GLU A 2 0.64 9.19 -9.54
N PHE A 3 1.80 9.61 -10.05
CA PHE A 3 2.71 10.51 -9.33
C PHE A 3 3.55 11.36 -10.30
N THR A 4 4.05 12.50 -9.82
CA THR A 4 4.98 13.36 -10.55
C THR A 4 6.37 13.31 -9.95
N VAL A 5 7.39 13.52 -10.79
CA VAL A 5 8.79 13.60 -10.37
C VAL A 5 9.30 15.01 -10.63
N GLY A 6 10.01 15.59 -9.66
CA GLY A 6 10.58 16.93 -9.78
C GLY A 6 11.80 16.99 -10.73
N GLY A 7 12.56 18.08 -10.67
CA GLY A 7 13.68 18.33 -11.61
C GLY A 7 14.89 17.39 -11.50
N LYS A 8 14.90 16.44 -10.57
CA LYS A 8 15.96 15.44 -10.41
C LYS A 8 15.43 14.05 -10.73
N ALA A 9 16.22 13.27 -11.45
CA ALA A 9 15.87 11.90 -11.78
C ALA A 9 15.84 11.04 -10.51
N VAL A 10 14.88 10.12 -10.44
CA VAL A 10 14.80 9.14 -9.35
C VAL A 10 15.28 7.80 -9.90
N ASN A 11 16.28 7.22 -9.25
CA ASN A 11 16.84 5.93 -9.62
C ASN A 11 16.38 4.86 -8.63
N LYS A 12 16.07 3.66 -9.13
CA LYS A 12 15.69 2.49 -8.32
C LYS A 12 14.56 2.82 -7.32
N PHE A 13 13.55 3.54 -7.80
CA PHE A 13 12.40 3.91 -6.98
C PHE A 13 11.66 2.63 -6.58
N ARG A 14 11.51 2.43 -5.28
CA ARG A 14 10.89 1.25 -4.68
C ARG A 14 9.98 1.67 -3.53
N MET A 15 8.79 1.08 -3.44
CA MET A 15 7.82 1.31 -2.38
C MET A 15 7.53 -0.01 -1.67
N ILE A 16 7.63 0.00 -0.35
CA ILE A 16 7.24 -1.13 0.48
C ILE A 16 6.03 -0.70 1.31
N GLU A 17 4.87 -1.25 1.00
CA GLU A 17 3.62 -0.98 1.70
C GLU A 17 3.32 -2.13 2.65
N ARG A 18 3.05 -1.85 3.93
CA ARG A 18 2.76 -2.88 4.94
C ARG A 18 1.45 -2.55 5.65
N HIS A 19 0.54 -3.53 5.69
CA HIS A 19 -0.76 -3.41 6.34
C HIS A 19 -0.72 -4.15 7.67
N PHE A 20 -1.16 -3.50 8.74
CA PHE A 20 -1.16 -4.06 10.09
C PHE A 20 -2.55 -4.00 10.70
N PHE A 21 -2.87 -4.97 11.54
CA PHE A 21 -4.01 -4.92 12.44
C PHE A 21 -3.56 -5.33 13.84
N ARG A 22 -3.72 -4.44 14.83
CA ARG A 22 -3.28 -4.63 16.22
C ARG A 22 -1.83 -5.12 16.30
N ASP A 23 -0.94 -4.40 15.63
CA ASP A 23 0.51 -4.68 15.52
C ASP A 23 0.89 -5.99 14.80
N LYS A 24 -0.09 -6.76 14.29
CA LYS A 24 0.16 -7.94 13.46
C LYS A 24 0.21 -7.55 11.98
N LEU A 25 1.28 -7.95 11.30
CA LEU A 25 1.43 -7.78 9.86
C LEU A 25 0.40 -8.66 9.13
N LEU A 26 -0.47 -8.03 8.35
CA LEU A 26 -1.45 -8.71 7.50
C LEU A 26 -0.86 -9.02 6.13
N LYS A 27 -0.24 -8.01 5.51
CA LYS A 27 0.31 -8.11 4.17
C LYS A 27 1.42 -7.09 3.99
N ALA A 28 2.44 -7.47 3.24
CA ALA A 28 3.45 -6.58 2.71
C ALA A 28 3.41 -6.65 1.20
N PHE A 29 3.41 -5.49 0.56
CA PHE A 29 3.59 -5.32 -0.86
C PHE A 29 4.93 -4.63 -1.12
N ASP A 30 5.60 -5.10 -2.15
CA ASP A 30 6.92 -4.62 -2.54
C ASP A 30 6.87 -4.27 -4.02
N PHE A 31 7.02 -2.99 -4.31
CA PHE A 31 6.81 -2.43 -5.64
C PHE A 31 8.10 -1.77 -6.12
N GLU A 32 8.66 -2.27 -7.21
CA GLU A 32 9.80 -1.63 -7.89
C GLU A 32 9.33 -0.85 -9.11
N PHE A 33 9.46 0.48 -9.05
CA PHE A 33 9.12 1.39 -10.15
C PHE A 33 10.33 1.68 -11.06
N GLY A 34 11.55 1.39 -10.59
CA GLY A 34 12.76 1.53 -11.39
C GLY A 34 13.20 2.98 -11.56
N PHE A 35 13.51 3.39 -12.79
CA PHE A 35 13.97 4.75 -13.09
C PHE A 35 12.79 5.67 -13.40
N CYS A 36 12.73 6.85 -12.78
CA CYS A 36 11.73 7.86 -13.08
C CYS A 36 12.37 9.13 -13.64
N ILE A 37 11.83 9.59 -14.76
CA ILE A 37 12.34 10.72 -15.55
C ILE A 37 12.09 12.05 -14.79
N PRO A 38 13.05 13.00 -14.79
CA PRO A 38 12.81 14.34 -14.24
C PRO A 38 11.62 15.04 -14.88
N ASN A 39 10.84 15.80 -14.11
CA ASN A 39 9.69 16.57 -14.57
C ASN A 39 8.64 15.76 -15.35
N SER A 40 8.52 14.45 -15.08
CA SER A 40 7.52 13.59 -15.71
C SER A 40 6.33 13.30 -14.80
N LYS A 41 5.19 12.97 -15.42
CA LYS A 41 4.05 12.31 -14.79
C LYS A 41 4.13 10.82 -15.10
N ASN A 42 4.05 9.98 -14.07
CA ASN A 42 4.18 8.53 -14.20
C ASN A 42 2.92 7.87 -13.65
N THR A 43 2.44 6.87 -14.38
CA THR A 43 1.34 6.01 -13.96
C THR A 43 1.85 4.59 -13.87
N CYS A 44 1.57 3.93 -12.76
CA CYS A 44 1.98 2.57 -12.51
C CYS A 44 0.81 1.77 -11.97
N GLU A 45 0.48 0.69 -12.66
CA GLU A 45 -0.53 -0.26 -12.26
C GLU A 45 0.16 -1.51 -11.74
N HIS A 46 -0.19 -1.91 -10.52
CA HIS A 46 0.24 -3.18 -9.94
C HIS A 46 -1.01 -4.00 -9.69
N ILE A 47 -1.14 -5.10 -10.43
CA ILE A 47 -2.20 -6.08 -10.21
C ILE A 47 -1.70 -7.02 -9.13
N TYR A 48 -2.37 -7.02 -7.98
CA TYR A 48 -2.08 -7.94 -6.89
C TYR A 48 -3.35 -8.65 -6.45
N GLU A 49 -3.18 -9.88 -5.98
CA GLU A 49 -4.27 -10.63 -5.37
C GLU A 49 -4.48 -10.16 -3.93
N PHE A 50 -5.74 -9.97 -3.58
CA PHE A 50 -6.12 -9.66 -2.21
C PHE A 50 -5.69 -10.81 -1.31
N PRO A 51 -5.04 -10.55 -0.16
CA PRO A 51 -4.65 -11.61 0.75
C PRO A 51 -5.88 -12.37 1.27
N SER A 52 -5.76 -13.68 1.43
CA SER A 52 -6.77 -14.45 2.14
C SER A 52 -6.78 -14.03 3.61
N ILE A 53 -7.86 -13.38 4.04
CA ILE A 53 -8.09 -13.02 5.43
C ILE A 53 -8.99 -14.09 6.04
N HIS A 54 -8.60 -14.66 7.18
CA HIS A 54 -9.43 -15.62 7.88
C HIS A 54 -10.76 -14.96 8.31
N PRO A 55 -11.91 -15.62 8.15
CA PRO A 55 -13.22 -15.02 8.46
C PRO A 55 -13.30 -14.37 9.85
N ASP A 56 -12.77 -15.05 10.88
CA ASP A 56 -12.76 -14.52 12.25
C ASP A 56 -11.96 -13.21 12.39
N LEU A 57 -10.83 -13.11 11.69
CA LEU A 57 -10.00 -11.91 11.68
C LEU A 57 -10.70 -10.76 10.94
N ALA A 58 -11.39 -11.07 9.83
CA ALA A 58 -12.18 -10.09 9.11
C ALA A 58 -13.32 -9.53 10.00
N GLU A 59 -14.03 -10.40 10.73
CA GLU A 59 -15.05 -9.99 11.69
C GLU A 59 -14.47 -9.15 12.84
N GLU A 60 -13.30 -9.53 13.36
CA GLU A 60 -12.58 -8.76 14.38
C GLU A 60 -12.21 -7.35 13.88
N MET A 61 -11.72 -7.23 12.64
CA MET A 61 -11.39 -5.97 11.99
C MET A 61 -12.63 -5.09 11.81
N ILE A 62 -13.75 -5.64 11.34
CA ILE A 62 -15.03 -4.91 11.19
C ILE A 62 -15.52 -4.39 12.55
N LYS A 63 -15.56 -5.26 13.57
CA LYS A 63 -15.97 -4.87 14.93
C LYS A 63 -15.05 -3.81 15.53
N ALA A 64 -13.76 -3.85 15.24
CA ALA A 64 -12.81 -2.85 15.71
C ALA A 64 -13.01 -1.47 15.05
N SER A 65 -13.39 -1.45 13.77
CA SER A 65 -13.68 -0.20 13.04
C SER A 65 -14.92 0.51 13.59
N LEU A 66 -15.99 -0.24 13.88
CA LEU A 66 -17.25 0.31 14.41
C LEU A 66 -17.10 0.90 15.83
N ARG A 67 -16.24 0.31 16.66
CA ARG A 67 -15.96 0.81 18.02
C ARG A 67 -15.18 2.13 18.06
N HIS A 68 -14.57 2.54 16.94
CA HIS A 68 -13.88 3.82 16.85
C HIS A 68 -14.83 5.00 16.56
N GLU A 69 -16.04 4.75 16.05
CA GLU A 69 -17.05 5.79 15.76
C GLU A 69 -17.92 6.15 16.98
N GLU A 70 -17.91 5.31 18.03
CA GLU A 70 -18.69 5.52 19.27
C GLU A 70 -17.92 6.32 20.36
N ARG A 71 -16.79 6.94 20.03
CA ARG A 71 -15.98 7.79 20.90
C ARG A 71 -15.81 9.18 20.31
#